data_AF-A0A1C3WHF0-F1
#
_entry.id   AF-A0A1C3WHF0-F1
#
_cell.length_a   1.000
_cell.length_b   1.000
_cell.length_c   1.000
_cell.angle_alpha   90.00
_cell.angle_beta   90.00
_cell.angle_gamma   90.00
#
_symmetry.space_group_name_H-M   'P 1'
#
loop_
_entity.id
_entity.type
_entity.pdbx_description
1 polymer ?
#
loop_
_entity_poly.entity_id
_entity_poly.type
_entity_poly.pdbx_seq_one_letter_code
_entity_poly.pdbx_strand_id
1 'polypeptide(L)'
;MTQHWRIFLARSSPPGAVLDFSAAEFVLEVAINLRYCLNLVQPTPECLDLADLVLLRATNYGAARMGDKSHLFAEAEDALARATRLLEIELEYCSQRVVKQSCDQAA
;
A
#
# COMPACT_ATOMS: atom_id res chain seq x y z
N MET A 1 0.73 -20.10 -5.49
CA MET A 1 0.83 -19.59 -4.10
C MET A 1 -0.20 -18.48 -3.95
N THR A 2 -1.06 -18.57 -2.93
CA THR A 2 -2.15 -17.62 -2.71
C THR A 2 -1.58 -16.21 -2.43
N GLN A 3 -2.17 -15.18 -3.04
CA GLN A 3 -1.70 -13.80 -2.98
C GLN A 3 -2.04 -13.13 -1.64
N HIS A 4 -1.41 -13.59 -0.55
CA HIS A 4 -1.73 -13.14 0.81
C HIS A 4 -1.45 -11.64 0.99
N TRP A 5 -0.46 -11.10 0.28
CA TRP A 5 -0.13 -9.68 0.31
C TRP A 5 -1.27 -8.80 -0.23
N ARG A 6 -2.09 -9.27 -1.18
CA ARG A 6 -3.19 -8.47 -1.76
C ARG A 6 -4.24 -8.08 -0.74
N ILE A 7 -4.49 -8.96 0.25
CA ILE A 7 -5.44 -8.68 1.34
C ILE A 7 -4.95 -7.51 2.19
N PHE A 8 -3.66 -7.50 2.52
CA PHE A 8 -3.05 -6.41 3.30
C PHE A 8 -2.99 -5.11 2.48
N LEU A 9 -2.63 -5.19 1.20
CA LEU A 9 -2.58 -4.01 0.35
C LEU A 9 -3.98 -3.39 0.16
N ALA A 10 -5.03 -4.21 0.00
CA ALA A 10 -6.39 -3.70 -0.13
C ALA A 10 -6.85 -2.91 1.11
N ARG A 11 -6.35 -3.24 2.30
CA ARG A 11 -6.59 -2.49 3.54
C ARG A 11 -5.78 -1.19 3.65
N SER A 12 -4.84 -0.97 2.74
CA SER A 12 -4.08 0.28 2.63
C SER A 12 -4.74 1.29 1.67
N SER A 13 -5.79 0.87 0.96
CA SER A 13 -6.59 1.76 0.11
C SER A 13 -7.46 2.69 0.95
N PRO A 14 -7.75 3.90 0.45
CA PRO A 14 -8.61 4.84 1.16
C PRO A 14 -10.00 4.21 1.36
N PRO A 15 -10.55 4.20 2.58
CA PRO A 15 -11.88 3.65 2.85
C PRO A 15 -13.03 4.58 2.41
N GLY A 16 -12.71 5.68 1.72
CA GLY A 16 -13.68 6.72 1.40
C GLY A 16 -14.09 7.53 2.63
N ALA A 17 -15.28 8.12 2.58
CA ALA A 17 -15.82 8.90 3.70
C ALA A 17 -16.20 8.07 4.94
N VAL A 18 -16.13 6.74 4.88
CA VAL A 18 -16.74 5.86 5.89
C VAL A 18 -15.69 5.34 6.87
N LEU A 19 -15.97 5.58 8.17
CA LEU A 19 -15.43 5.03 9.44
C LEU A 19 -14.86 6.09 10.40
N ASP A 20 -15.10 5.91 11.70
CA ASP A 20 -14.63 6.74 12.81
C ASP A 20 -13.17 6.39 13.19
N PHE A 21 -12.21 6.77 12.36
CA PHE A 21 -10.78 6.64 12.69
C PHE A 21 -10.08 8.00 12.61
N SER A 22 -9.10 8.22 13.49
CA SER A 22 -8.21 9.37 13.43
C SER A 22 -7.21 9.24 12.27
N ALA A 23 -6.66 10.37 11.82
CA ALA A 23 -5.62 10.39 10.80
C ALA A 23 -4.40 9.52 11.19
N ALA A 24 -4.04 9.51 12.48
CA ALA A 24 -2.90 8.75 12.99
C ALA A 24 -3.17 7.23 12.97
N GLU A 25 -4.38 6.81 13.37
CA GLU A 25 -4.78 5.39 13.32
C GLU A 25 -4.75 4.86 11.89
N PHE A 26 -5.26 5.65 10.93
CA PHE A 26 -5.20 5.28 9.52
C PHE A 26 -3.78 5.09 9.01
N VAL A 27 -2.89 6.06 9.27
CA VAL A 27 -1.47 5.96 8.84
C VAL A 27 -0.78 4.76 9.47
N LEU A 28 -1.07 4.47 10.74
CA LEU A 28 -0.51 3.32 11.43
C LEU A 28 -0.99 2.00 10.81
N GLU A 29 -2.28 1.89 10.50
CA GLU A 29 -2.84 0.72 9.83
C GLU A 29 -2.19 0.49 8.46
N VAL A 30 -2.06 1.54 7.65
CA VAL A 30 -1.37 1.48 6.35
C VAL A 30 0.07 0.99 6.53
N ALA A 31 0.83 1.57 7.46
CA ALA A 31 2.22 1.19 7.71
C ALA A 31 2.35 -0.31 8.08
N ILE A 32 1.46 -0.82 8.93
CA ILE A 32 1.43 -2.23 9.34
C ILE A 32 1.14 -3.13 8.12
N ASN A 33 0.14 -2.77 7.32
CA ASN A 33 -0.23 -3.53 6.13
C ASN A 33 0.89 -3.55 5.07
N LEU A 34 1.56 -2.42 4.83
CA LEU A 34 2.72 -2.35 3.94
C LEU A 34 3.85 -3.26 4.41
N ARG A 35 4.15 -3.25 5.71
CA ARG A 35 5.16 -4.16 6.28
C ARG A 35 4.82 -5.63 6.05
N TYR A 36 3.55 -6.02 6.20
CA TYR A 36 3.12 -7.37 5.86
C TYR A 36 3.30 -7.69 4.38
N CYS A 37 2.94 -6.77 3.47
CA CYS A 37 3.13 -6.96 2.03
C CYS A 37 4.61 -7.22 1.70
N LEU A 38 5.51 -6.37 2.22
CA LEU A 38 6.94 -6.46 1.95
C LEU A 38 7.59 -7.74 2.51
N ASN A 39 7.11 -8.24 3.66
CA ASN A 39 7.61 -9.49 4.25
C ASN A 39 7.14 -10.75 3.51
N LEU A 40 6.12 -10.65 2.66
CA LEU A 40 5.55 -11.77 1.90
C LEU A 40 6.15 -11.91 0.50
N VAL A 41 7.04 -11.01 0.10
CA VAL A 41 7.76 -11.03 -1.17
C VAL A 41 9.26 -10.84 -0.93
N GLN A 42 10.06 -10.93 -2.00
CA GLN A 42 11.44 -10.43 -2.01
C GLN A 42 11.42 -9.04 -2.64
N PRO A 43 11.30 -7.95 -1.86
CA PRO A 43 11.08 -6.62 -2.41
C PRO A 43 12.30 -6.10 -3.16
N THR A 44 12.04 -5.44 -4.28
CA THR A 44 13.01 -4.60 -5.02
C THR A 44 13.18 -3.24 -4.33
N PRO A 45 14.24 -2.48 -4.63
CA PRO A 45 14.34 -1.08 -4.23
C PRO A 45 13.12 -0.26 -4.65
N GLU A 46 12.61 -0.48 -5.86
CA GLU A 46 11.41 0.17 -6.38
C GLU A 46 10.16 -0.15 -5.54
N CYS A 47 10.05 -1.38 -5.03
CA CYS A 47 8.97 -1.77 -4.12
C CYS A 47 9.03 -0.99 -2.79
N LEU A 48 10.23 -0.73 -2.27
CA LEU A 48 10.43 0.05 -1.06
C LEU A 48 10.09 1.53 -1.29
N ASP A 49 10.56 2.12 -2.39
CA ASP A 49 10.25 3.50 -2.75
C ASP A 49 8.73 3.73 -2.94
N LEU A 50 8.05 2.76 -3.55
CA LEU A 50 6.59 2.80 -3.71
C LEU A 50 5.85 2.62 -2.37
N ALA A 51 6.36 1.80 -1.46
CA ALA A 51 5.79 1.68 -0.11
C ALA A 51 5.92 2.99 0.68
N ASP A 52 7.06 3.65 0.61
CA ASP A 52 7.27 4.97 1.22
C ASP A 52 6.34 6.02 0.60
N LEU A 53 6.14 5.98 -0.72
CA LEU A 53 5.18 6.84 -1.40
C LEU A 53 3.75 6.59 -0.91
N VAL A 54 3.31 5.34 -0.75
CA VAL A 54 1.99 5.01 -0.21
C VAL A 54 1.83 5.57 1.19
N LEU A 55 2.83 5.42 2.06
CA LEU A 55 2.79 5.93 3.43
C LEU A 55 2.69 7.47 3.48
N LEU A 56 3.44 8.16 2.62
CA LEU A 56 3.35 9.60 2.47
C LEU A 56 1.94 10.04 2.01
N ARG A 57 1.36 9.35 1.02
CA ARG A 57 0.00 9.66 0.54
C ARG A 57 -1.07 9.36 1.57
N ALA A 58 -0.92 8.30 2.37
CA ALA A 58 -1.82 7.99 3.48
C ALA A 58 -1.80 9.09 4.55
N THR A 59 -0.62 9.64 4.83
CA THR A 59 -0.47 10.78 5.75
C THR A 59 -1.21 12.02 5.23
N ASN A 60 -1.05 12.33 3.94
CA ASN A 60 -1.73 13.46 3.32
C ASN A 60 -3.26 13.28 3.28
N TYR A 61 -3.73 12.07 2.98
CA TYR A 61 -5.14 11.72 3.01
C TYR A 61 -5.74 11.89 4.41
N GLY A 62 -5.09 11.33 5.43
CA GLY A 62 -5.53 11.47 6.83
C GLY A 62 -5.60 12.93 7.26
N ALA A 63 -4.60 13.74 6.91
CA ALA A 63 -4.57 15.17 7.20
C ALA A 63 -5.68 15.94 6.46
N ALA A 64 -5.91 15.65 5.17
CA ALA A 64 -6.97 16.30 4.38
C ALA A 64 -8.37 15.97 4.89
N ARG A 65 -8.56 14.76 5.43
CA ARG A 65 -9.81 14.31 6.05
C ARG A 65 -10.13 15.02 7.36
N MET A 66 -9.12 15.23 8.21
CA MET A 66 -9.30 15.77 9.57
C MET A 66 -9.14 17.30 9.67
N GLY A 67 -8.56 17.95 8.65
CA GLY A 67 -8.27 19.38 8.67
C GLY A 67 -9.20 20.24 7.81
N ASP A 68 -8.99 21.55 7.86
CA ASP A 68 -9.74 22.56 7.08
C ASP A 68 -9.53 22.46 5.55
N LYS A 69 -8.70 21.53 5.08
CA LYS A 69 -8.38 21.28 3.67
C LYS A 69 -9.29 20.22 3.04
N SER A 70 -10.54 20.15 3.45
CA SER A 70 -11.56 19.23 2.92
C SER A 70 -11.71 19.31 1.40
N HIS A 71 -11.47 20.49 0.80
CA HIS A 71 -11.46 20.68 -0.66
C HIS A 71 -10.36 19.88 -1.39
N LEU A 72 -9.29 19.46 -0.70
CA LEU A 72 -8.20 18.63 -1.26
C LEU A 72 -8.41 17.13 -1.00
N PHE A 73 -9.49 16.75 -0.32
CA PHE A 73 -9.73 15.35 0.07
C PHE A 73 -9.78 14.42 -1.15
N ALA A 74 -10.51 14.79 -2.21
CA ALA A 74 -10.62 13.99 -3.43
C ALA A 74 -9.25 13.83 -4.13
N GLU A 75 -8.42 14.87 -4.14
CA GLU A 75 -7.08 14.81 -4.71
C GLU A 75 -6.16 13.89 -3.89
N ALA A 76 -6.23 13.99 -2.55
CA ALA A 76 -5.45 13.15 -1.66
C ALA A 76 -5.87 11.67 -1.74
N GLU A 77 -7.16 11.40 -1.87
CA GLU A 77 -7.73 10.07 -2.07
C GLU A 77 -7.23 9.43 -3.37
N ASP A 78 -7.34 10.16 -4.47
CA ASP A 78 -6.90 9.73 -5.79
C ASP A 78 -5.37 9.53 -5.84
N ALA A 79 -4.60 10.41 -5.19
CA ALA A 79 -3.16 10.25 -5.07
C ALA A 79 -2.76 8.99 -4.27
N LEU A 80 -3.47 8.67 -3.19
CA LEU A 80 -3.26 7.43 -2.44
C LEU A 80 -3.63 6.20 -3.28
N ALA A 81 -4.80 6.21 -3.93
CA ALA A 81 -5.24 5.10 -4.78
C ALA A 81 -4.24 4.79 -5.89
N ARG A 82 -3.69 5.83 -6.56
CA ARG A 82 -2.64 5.67 -7.57
C ARG A 82 -1.35 5.07 -7.00
N ALA A 83 -0.88 5.56 -5.86
CA ALA A 83 0.32 5.03 -5.22
C ALA A 83 0.15 3.54 -4.86
N THR A 84 -1.00 3.18 -4.27
CA THR A 84 -1.34 1.80 -3.93
C THR A 84 -1.38 0.91 -5.18
N ARG A 85 -1.92 1.41 -6.29
CA ARG A 85 -1.96 0.66 -7.56
C ARG A 85 -0.56 0.41 -8.14
N LEU A 86 0.34 1.39 -8.07
CA LEU A 86 1.73 1.21 -8.52
C LEU A 86 2.44 0.16 -7.66
N LEU A 87 2.25 0.21 -6.35
CA LEU A 87 2.81 -0.80 -5.44
C LEU A 87 2.24 -2.19 -5.71
N GLU A 88 0.95 -2.32 -6.01
CA GLU A 88 0.33 -3.60 -6.39
C GLU A 88 1.02 -4.25 -7.59
N ILE A 89 1.33 -3.45 -8.62
CA ILE A 89 2.01 -3.93 -9.83
C ILE A 89 3.41 -4.44 -9.49
N GLU A 90 4.16 -3.70 -8.67
CA GLU A 90 5.52 -4.10 -8.30
C GLU A 90 5.55 -5.31 -7.36
N LEU A 91 4.59 -5.42 -6.43
CA LEU A 91 4.42 -6.60 -5.58
C LEU A 91 4.08 -7.85 -6.39
N GLU A 92 3.23 -7.70 -7.42
CA GLU A 92 2.94 -8.79 -8.35
C GLU A 92 4.20 -9.24 -9.09
N TYR A 93 4.99 -8.30 -9.61
CA TYR A 93 6.27 -8.59 -10.25
C TYR A 93 7.24 -9.32 -9.30
N CYS A 94 7.40 -8.84 -8.07
CA CYS A 94 8.23 -9.46 -7.05
C CYS A 94 7.76 -10.90 -6.74
N SER A 95 6.45 -11.11 -6.63
CA SER A 95 5.90 -12.44 -6.31
C SER A 95 6.15 -13.47 -7.42
N GLN A 96 6.08 -13.07 -8.69
CA GLN A 96 6.32 -13.95 -9.83
C GLN A 96 7.80 -14.34 -9.96
N ARG A 97 8.71 -13.43 -9.61
CA ARG A 97 10.16 -13.73 -9.57
C ARG A 97 10.51 -14.81 -8.56
N VAL A 98 9.91 -14.76 -7.36
CA VAL A 98 10.13 -15.77 -6.31
C VAL A 98 9.68 -17.15 -6.78
N VAL A 99 8.52 -17.25 -7.44
CA VAL A 99 8.02 -18.51 -8.02
C VAL A 99 9.01 -19.07 -9.03
N LYS A 100 9.49 -18.23 -9.95
CA LYS A 100 10.41 -18.65 -11.01
C LYS A 100 11.74 -19.18 -10.45
N GLN A 101 12.33 -18.47 -9.49
CA GLN A 101 13.56 -18.93 -8.82
C GLN A 101 13.38 -20.25 -8.05
N SER A 102 12.22 -20.46 -7.42
CA SER A 102 11.92 -21.71 -6.72
C SER A 102 11.76 -22.90 -7.69
N CYS A 103 11.23 -22.68 -8.89
CA CYS A 103 11.13 -23.73 -9.92
C CYS A 103 12.51 -24.08 -10.51
N ASP A 104 13.35 -23.07 -10.78
CA ASP A 104 14.69 -23.27 -11.35
C ASP A 104 15.65 -23.99 -10.37
N GLN A 105 15.42 -23.90 -9.06
CA GLN A 105 16.18 -24.64 -8.03
C GLN A 105 15.72 -26.09 -7.82
N ALA A 106 14.57 -26.48 -8.37
CA ALA A 106 13.97 -27.80 -8.17
C ALA A 106 14.09 -28.74 -9.40
N ALA A 107 14.76 -28.28 -10.47
CA ALA A 107 15.02 -29.03 -11.71
C ALA A 107 16.52 -29.40 -11.82
#